data_AF-A0A525J0G5-F1
#
_entry.id   AF-A0A525J0G5-F1
#
_cell.length_a   1.000
_cell.length_b   1.000
_cell.length_c   1.000
_cell.angle_alpha   90.00
_cell.angle_beta   90.00
_cell.angle_gamma   90.00
#
_symmetry.space_group_name_H-M   'P 1'
#
loop_
_entity.id
_entity.type
_entity.pdbx_description
1 polymer ?
#
loop_
_entity_poly.entity_id
_entity_poly.type
_entity_poly.pdbx_seq_one_letter_code
_entity_poly.pdbx_strand_id
1 'polypeptide(L)' 'MPIHCHMLRHSCGYKLANDGIETRSIQAWLGHVSITHTVRYTELSTARFDGFWRD' A
#
# COMPACT_ATOMS: atom_id res chain seq x y z
N MET A 1 -1.73 7.18 -24.00
CA MET A 1 -2.20 7.92 -22.80
C MET A 1 -0.99 8.49 -22.09
N PRO A 2 -1.00 9.77 -21.66
CA PRO A 2 0.12 10.35 -20.92
C PRO A 2 0.26 9.68 -19.54
N ILE A 3 1.50 9.44 -19.12
CA ILE A 3 1.83 8.92 -17.79
C ILE A 3 2.14 10.11 -16.89
N HIS A 4 1.50 10.16 -15.73
CA HIS A 4 1.74 11.18 -14.71
C HIS A 4 2.58 10.61 -13.56
N CYS A 5 3.46 11.42 -12.97
CA CYS A 5 4.27 11.03 -11.81
C CYS A 5 3.42 10.47 -10.66
N HIS A 6 2.19 10.95 -10.51
CA HIS A 6 1.23 10.46 -9.51
C HIS A 6 0.82 9.00 -9.73
N MET A 7 0.80 8.52 -10.98
CA MET A 7 0.51 7.12 -11.28
C MET A 7 1.62 6.20 -10.76
N LEU A 8 2.88 6.60 -10.92
CA LEU A 8 4.03 5.83 -10.40
C LEU A 8 3.99 5.75 -8.87
N ARG A 9 3.63 6.86 -8.21
CA ARG A 9 3.42 6.88 -6.76
C ARG A 9 2.32 5.91 -6.32
N HIS A 10 1.19 5.85 -7.05
CA HIS A 10 0.15 4.85 -6.78
C HIS A 10 0.65 3.42 -6.99
N SER A 11 1.34 3.14 -8.10
CA SER A 11 1.91 1.82 -8.37
C SER A 11 2.87 1.37 -7.27
N CYS A 12 3.67 2.29 -6.74
CA CYS A 12 4.56 2.01 -5.62
C CYS A 12 3.77 1.65 -4.34
N GLY A 13 2.72 2.40 -4.00
CA GLY A 13 1.85 2.09 -2.86
C GLY A 13 1.21 0.70 -2.96
N TYR A 14 0.70 0.33 -4.14
CA TYR A 14 0.17 -1.02 -4.39
C TYR A 14 1.23 -2.11 -4.28
N LYS A 15 2.43 -1.87 -4.82
CA LYS A 15 3.52 -2.85 -4.69
C LYS A 15 3.90 -3.10 -3.23
N LEU A 16 4.09 -2.05 -2.44
CA LEU A 16 4.41 -2.20 -1.01
C LEU A 16 3.30 -2.96 -0.25
N ALA A 17 2.04 -2.67 -0.56
CA ALA A 17 0.92 -3.40 0.05
C ALA A 17 0.92 -4.88 -0.34
N ASN A 18 1.22 -5.22 -1.60
CA ASN A 18 1.29 -6.60 -2.09
C ASN A 18 2.50 -7.35 -1.52
N ASP A 19 3.61 -6.65 -1.26
CA ASP A 19 4.79 -7.21 -0.59
C ASP A 19 4.54 -7.46 0.92
N GLY A 20 3.33 -7.18 1.43
CA GLY A 20 2.94 -7.41 2.82
C GLY A 20 3.41 -6.33 3.80
N ILE A 21 3.88 -5.19 3.30
CA ILE A 21 4.29 -4.07 4.17
C ILE A 21 3.06 -3.50 4.89
N GLU A 22 3.23 -3.22 6.17
CA GLU A 22 2.18 -2.70 7.03
C GLU A 22 1.68 -1.31 6.57
N THR A 23 0.36 -1.12 6.62
CA THR A 23 -0.34 0.03 6.02
C THR A 23 0.12 1.39 6.57
N ARG A 24 0.36 1.50 7.88
CA ARG A 24 0.85 2.73 8.51
C ARG A 24 2.32 3.00 8.16
N SER A 25 3.11 1.97 7.92
CA SER A 25 4.48 2.10 7.41
C SER A 25 4.49 2.66 5.99
N ILE A 26 3.60 2.16 5.12
CA ILE A 26 3.38 2.72 3.77
C ILE A 26 2.90 4.18 3.86
N GLN A 27 1.99 4.47 4.79
CA GLN A 27 1.47 5.84 5.01
C GLN A 27 2.61 6.80 5.37
N ALA A 28 3.47 6.42 6.31
CA ALA A 28 4.60 7.24 6.74
C ALA A 28 5.61 7.42 5.60
N TRP A 29 5.93 6.36 4.86
CA TRP A 29 6.87 6.38 3.74
C TRP A 29 6.38 7.28 2.59
N LEU A 30 5.09 7.23 2.27
CA LEU A 30 4.48 8.10 1.27
C LEU A 30 4.25 9.53 1.79
N GLY A 31 4.21 9.74 3.11
CA GLY A 31 3.87 11.04 3.70
C GLY A 31 2.39 11.39 3.58
N HIS A 32 1.51 10.40 3.69
CA HIS A 32 0.06 10.62 3.69
C HIS A 32 -0.41 11.13 5.05
N VAL A 33 -1.00 12.33 5.06
CA VAL A 33 -1.57 12.95 6.26
C VAL A 33 -2.75 12.13 6.77
N SER A 34 -3.70 11.80 5.89
CA SER A 34 -4.81 10.91 6.22
C SER A 34 -4.52 9.47 5.79
N ILE A 35 -4.77 8.52 6.69
CA ILE A 35 -4.64 7.09 6.41
C ILE A 35 -5.56 6.62 5.27
N THR A 36 -6.67 7.33 5.02
CA THR A 36 -7.61 7.03 3.94
C THR A 36 -6.96 7.01 2.55
N HIS A 37 -5.89 7.79 2.33
CA HIS A 37 -5.15 7.78 1.07
C HIS A 37 -4.29 6.52 0.87
N THR A 38 -3.93 5.83 1.96
CA THR A 38 -3.12 4.61 1.93
C THR A 38 -3.97 3.35 1.96
N VAL A 39 -5.13 3.37 2.64
CA VAL A 39 -6.04 2.20 2.74
C VAL A 39 -6.44 1.66 1.37
N ARG A 40 -6.59 2.53 0.36
CA ARG A 40 -6.89 2.12 -1.02
C ARG A 40 -5.88 1.12 -1.60
N TYR A 41 -4.61 1.16 -1.18
CA TYR A 41 -3.61 0.20 -1.65
C TYR A 41 -3.84 -1.20 -1.09
N THR A 42 -4.54 -1.31 0.04
CA THR A 42 -4.76 -2.56 0.76
C THR A 42 -6.07 -3.26 0.38
N GLU A 43 -6.94 -2.61 -0.40
CA GLU A 43 -8.19 -3.20 -0.90
C GLU A 43 -7.94 -4.45 -1.77
N LEU A 44 -6.76 -4.54 -2.39
CA LEU A 44 -6.37 -5.63 -3.30
C LEU A 44 -5.28 -6.55 -2.74
N SER A 45 -4.74 -6.26 -1.54
CA SER A 45 -3.66 -7.07 -0.96
C SER A 45 -4.22 -8.15 -0.03
N THR A 46 -4.43 -9.34 -0.58
CA THR A 46 -4.75 -10.55 0.20
C THR A 46 -3.54 -11.08 0.97
N ALA A 47 -2.32 -10.73 0.54
CA ALA A 47 -1.05 -11.15 1.13
C ALA A 47 -0.87 -10.71 2.59
N ARG A 48 -1.59 -9.66 3.03
CA ARG A 48 -1.53 -9.17 4.41
C ARG A 48 -1.96 -10.19 5.48
N PHE A 49 -2.67 -11.24 5.07
CA PHE A 49 -3.14 -12.30 5.96
C PHE A 49 -2.29 -13.57 5.89
N ASP A 50 -1.26 -13.59 5.03
CA ASP A 50 -0.37 -14.76 4.92
C ASP A 50 0.44 -14.93 6.21
N GLY A 51 0.39 -16.14 6.79
CA GLY A 51 1.01 -16.44 8.08
C GLY A 51 0.48 -15.60 9.26
N PHE A 52 -0.71 -14.99 9.14
CA PHE A 52 -1.29 -14.12 10.19
C PHE A 52 -1.56 -14.89 11.48
N TRP A 53 -1.87 -16.17 11.36
CA TRP A 53 -1.93 -17.10 12.48
C TRP A 53 -0.72 -18.03 12.37
N ARG A 54 0.22 -17.89 13.31
CA ARG A 54 1.24 -18.89 13.58
C ARG A 54 0.82 -19.59 14.87
N ASP A 55 0.59 -20.89 14.80
CA ASP A 55 0.59 -21.76 15.99
C ASP A 55 1.97 -21.71 16.67
#